data_AF-A0A2D7ZLP0-F1
#
_entry.id   AF-A0A2D7ZLP0-F1
#
_cell.length_a   1.000
_cell.length_b   1.000
_cell.length_c   1.000
_cell.angle_alpha   90.00
_cell.angle_beta   90.00
_cell.angle_gamma   90.00
#
_symmetry.space_group_name_H-M   'P 1'
#
loop_
_entity.id
_entity.type
_entity.pdbx_description
1 polymer ?
#
loop_
_entity_poly.entity_id
_entity_poly.type
_entity_poly.pdbx_seq_one_letter_code
_entity_poly.pdbx_strand_id
1 'polypeptide(L)'
;MAKLLKLRGGTTSQHSSFTGAEREVTVDTDKETLVVHNGSQAGGFPLARADGSGTSNFTITGELDCATLDVSGDADIDGTLEADAITIGGTAIASVLSPVAGSSSIVTTGALDSGSITSGFGNIDVGSSSVTANGGVVVDNITIDGTEIDLSSGDLTLDVEGDIILDAKGQQIYFKKDGTTFGQVQTEASPSSFSFESTVSDGDIIFKGNDGGSSITALTIDMSEAGSATFNNNVTAFSDERLKSNIETIDGGLAKILSMRGVTYTKDDKDNVGVIAQEVEKVIPQIVMTADDEMGTKSVDYSRITAVLIEAVKELTKRVEELENK
;
A
#
# COMPACT_ATOMS: atom_id res chain seq x y z
N MET A 1 -72.70 78.99 -14.36
CA MET A 1 -72.23 78.26 -15.55
C MET A 1 -70.74 78.03 -15.40
N ALA A 2 -70.27 76.78 -15.40
CA ALA A 2 -68.85 76.52 -15.51
C ALA A 2 -68.36 77.03 -16.88
N LYS A 3 -67.37 77.93 -16.91
CA LYS A 3 -66.69 78.30 -18.16
C LYS A 3 -65.88 77.08 -18.60
N LEU A 4 -66.24 76.46 -19.73
CA LEU A 4 -65.47 75.38 -20.31
C LEU A 4 -64.18 75.95 -20.92
N LEU A 5 -63.03 75.50 -20.44
CA LEU A 5 -61.77 75.72 -21.15
C LEU A 5 -61.71 74.73 -22.32
N LYS A 6 -61.64 75.23 -23.55
CA LYS A 6 -61.44 74.42 -24.75
C LYS A 6 -60.00 74.58 -25.22
N LEU A 7 -59.23 73.50 -25.16
CA LEU A 7 -57.89 73.43 -25.74
C LEU A 7 -57.99 72.93 -27.18
N ARG A 8 -57.02 73.31 -28.02
CA ARG A 8 -56.92 72.79 -29.40
C ARG A 8 -56.60 71.30 -29.31
N GLY A 9 -57.37 70.47 -30.01
CA GLY A 9 -57.15 69.02 -30.07
C GLY A 9 -56.85 68.55 -31.50
N GLY A 10 -56.23 67.38 -31.63
CA GLY A 10 -55.95 66.74 -32.91
C GLY A 10 -55.32 65.35 -32.73
N THR A 11 -55.33 64.53 -33.78
CA THR A 11 -54.73 63.19 -33.80
C THR A 11 -53.21 63.26 -33.61
N THR A 12 -52.55 62.14 -33.28
CA THR A 12 -51.09 62.07 -33.18
C THR A 12 -50.43 62.47 -34.51
N SER A 13 -51.03 62.08 -35.64
CA SER A 13 -50.55 62.47 -36.96
C SER A 13 -50.66 63.98 -37.20
N GLN A 14 -51.76 64.60 -36.77
CA GLN A 14 -51.93 66.06 -36.84
C GLN A 14 -50.92 66.77 -35.93
N HIS A 15 -50.68 66.27 -34.72
CA HIS A 15 -49.65 66.81 -33.82
C HIS A 15 -48.26 66.70 -34.42
N SER A 16 -47.91 65.56 -35.03
CA SER A 16 -46.56 65.31 -35.58
C SER A 16 -46.11 66.29 -36.67
N SER A 17 -47.05 66.98 -37.33
CA SER A 17 -46.79 68.00 -38.34
C SER A 17 -47.08 69.44 -37.85
N PHE A 18 -47.62 69.57 -36.64
CA PHE A 18 -47.97 70.85 -36.03
C PHE A 18 -46.86 71.34 -35.10
N THR A 19 -46.38 72.57 -35.33
CA THR A 19 -45.48 73.28 -34.42
C THR A 19 -46.29 74.37 -33.71
N GLY A 20 -46.65 74.15 -32.45
CA GLY A 20 -47.37 75.13 -31.65
C GLY A 20 -46.47 76.28 -31.20
N ALA A 21 -47.08 77.40 -30.81
CA ALA A 21 -46.35 78.56 -30.28
C ALA A 21 -45.70 78.23 -28.92
N GLU A 22 -44.76 79.07 -28.48
CA GLU A 22 -44.14 78.91 -27.16
C GLU A 22 -45.23 78.90 -26.06
N ARG A 23 -45.22 77.86 -25.22
CA ARG A 23 -46.20 77.64 -24.13
C ARG A 23 -47.63 77.31 -24.59
N GLU A 24 -47.85 77.04 -25.87
CA GLU A 24 -49.14 76.51 -26.33
C GLU A 24 -49.37 75.11 -25.77
N VAL A 25 -50.59 74.83 -25.31
CA VAL A 25 -51.01 73.51 -24.83
C VAL A 25 -52.11 72.99 -25.73
N THR A 26 -51.89 71.82 -26.31
CA THR A 26 -52.86 71.12 -27.14
C THR A 26 -53.17 69.73 -26.55
N VAL A 27 -54.19 69.07 -27.08
CA VAL A 27 -54.61 67.72 -26.68
C VAL A 27 -54.38 66.77 -27.84
N ASP A 28 -53.46 65.81 -27.68
CA ASP A 28 -53.33 64.69 -28.61
C ASP A 28 -54.44 63.69 -28.31
N THR A 29 -55.42 63.59 -29.21
CA THR A 29 -56.62 62.77 -28.99
C THR A 29 -56.37 61.28 -29.18
N ASP A 30 -55.30 60.89 -29.87
CA ASP A 30 -54.99 59.46 -30.05
C ASP A 30 -54.20 58.92 -28.85
N LYS A 31 -53.34 59.76 -28.24
CA LYS A 31 -52.57 59.42 -27.03
C LYS A 31 -53.29 59.77 -25.72
N GLU A 32 -54.39 60.50 -25.81
CA GLU A 32 -55.17 60.99 -24.67
C GLU A 32 -54.34 61.82 -23.67
N THR A 33 -53.43 62.66 -24.17
CA THR A 33 -52.54 63.47 -23.31
C THR A 33 -52.43 64.93 -23.75
N LEU A 34 -52.04 65.79 -22.81
CA LEU A 34 -51.67 67.18 -23.10
C LEU A 34 -50.29 67.20 -23.75
N VAL A 35 -50.13 68.06 -24.75
CA VAL A 35 -48.87 68.33 -25.44
C VAL A 35 -48.51 69.79 -25.21
N VAL A 36 -47.32 70.02 -24.67
CA VAL A 36 -46.78 71.37 -24.48
C VAL A 36 -45.84 71.71 -25.64
N HIS A 37 -45.96 72.91 -26.20
CA HIS A 37 -45.17 73.37 -27.34
C HIS A 37 -44.13 74.42 -26.94
N ASN A 38 -42.98 74.40 -27.62
CA ASN A 38 -41.87 75.34 -27.39
C ASN A 38 -41.65 76.33 -28.54
N GLY A 39 -42.54 76.41 -29.54
CA GLY A 39 -42.37 77.29 -30.68
C GLY A 39 -41.48 76.76 -31.81
N SER A 40 -40.79 75.62 -31.65
CA SER A 40 -39.80 75.14 -32.63
C SER A 40 -39.90 73.66 -32.99
N GLN A 41 -40.40 72.79 -32.11
CA GLN A 41 -40.47 71.35 -32.34
C GLN A 41 -41.88 70.96 -32.82
N ALA A 42 -41.99 70.49 -34.07
CA ALA A 42 -43.20 69.85 -34.56
C ALA A 42 -43.52 68.61 -33.70
N GLY A 43 -44.79 68.39 -33.35
CA GLY A 43 -45.20 67.33 -32.42
C GLY A 43 -45.23 67.74 -30.94
N GLY A 44 -44.50 68.80 -30.55
CA GLY A 44 -44.39 69.24 -29.16
C GLY A 44 -43.84 68.16 -28.21
N PHE A 45 -44.09 68.34 -26.91
CA PHE A 45 -43.72 67.41 -25.84
C PHE A 45 -44.97 66.88 -25.16
N PRO A 46 -45.40 65.64 -25.48
CA PRO A 46 -46.48 64.98 -24.76
C PRO A 46 -46.10 64.81 -23.28
N LEU A 47 -46.99 65.19 -22.37
CA LEU A 47 -46.83 64.90 -20.95
C LEU A 47 -47.17 63.43 -20.68
N ALA A 48 -46.50 62.83 -19.68
CA ALA A 48 -46.83 61.48 -19.24
C ALA A 48 -48.25 61.44 -18.66
N ARG A 49 -49.00 60.38 -18.96
CA ARG A 49 -50.27 60.11 -18.28
C ARG A 49 -50.01 59.77 -16.82
N ALA A 50 -50.96 60.07 -15.94
CA ALA A 50 -50.84 59.76 -14.51
C ALA A 50 -50.71 58.25 -14.22
N ASP A 51 -51.19 57.41 -15.13
CA ASP A 51 -51.09 55.95 -15.08
C ASP A 51 -49.82 55.39 -15.74
N GLY A 52 -48.95 56.24 -16.29
CA GLY A 52 -47.74 55.82 -17.01
C GLY A 52 -48.02 55.03 -18.30
N SER A 53 -49.27 54.90 -18.73
CA SER A 53 -49.60 54.13 -19.93
C SER A 53 -49.07 54.86 -21.17
N GLY A 54 -48.36 54.11 -22.02
CA GLY A 54 -47.77 54.63 -23.26
C GLY A 54 -46.45 55.39 -23.11
N THR A 55 -45.82 55.45 -21.93
CA THR A 55 -44.44 55.94 -21.79
C THR A 55 -43.44 54.82 -22.07
N SER A 56 -42.49 55.05 -22.98
CA SER A 56 -41.42 54.09 -23.29
C SER A 56 -40.33 54.06 -22.21
N ASN A 57 -39.98 55.23 -21.67
CA ASN A 57 -38.99 55.37 -20.61
C ASN A 57 -39.62 56.16 -19.46
N PHE A 58 -39.49 55.64 -18.24
CA PHE A 58 -39.85 56.34 -17.02
C PHE A 58 -38.61 56.46 -16.14
N THR A 59 -38.15 57.68 -15.87
CA THR A 59 -36.93 57.94 -15.11
C THR A 59 -37.28 58.66 -13.81
N ILE A 60 -36.88 58.08 -12.69
CA ILE A 60 -37.01 58.65 -11.35
C ILE A 60 -35.60 59.01 -10.89
N THR A 61 -35.35 60.26 -10.51
CA THR A 61 -34.02 60.73 -10.10
C THR A 61 -33.74 60.47 -8.61
N GLY A 62 -34.61 59.71 -7.94
CA GLY A 62 -34.54 59.36 -6.52
C GLY A 62 -35.16 57.98 -6.28
N GLU A 63 -35.78 57.80 -5.12
CA GLU A 63 -36.38 56.52 -4.73
C GLU A 63 -37.74 56.28 -5.41
N LEU A 64 -37.99 55.02 -5.75
CA LEU A 64 -39.32 54.55 -6.13
C LEU A 64 -40.05 54.03 -4.89
N ASP A 65 -40.84 54.90 -4.26
CA ASP A 65 -41.72 54.51 -3.15
C ASP A 65 -42.98 53.82 -3.69
N CYS A 66 -43.00 52.49 -3.71
CA CYS A 66 -44.16 51.70 -4.12
C CYS A 66 -44.52 50.62 -3.08
N ALA A 67 -45.81 50.32 -2.93
CA ALA A 67 -46.27 49.27 -2.03
C ALA A 67 -45.90 47.86 -2.54
N THR A 68 -45.90 47.69 -3.86
CA THR A 68 -45.49 46.48 -4.56
C THR A 68 -44.91 46.86 -5.91
N LEU A 69 -43.81 46.20 -6.30
CA LEU A 69 -43.27 46.25 -7.65
C LEU A 69 -43.60 44.91 -8.34
N ASP A 70 -44.34 44.97 -9.44
CA ASP A 70 -44.60 43.81 -10.31
C ASP A 70 -43.84 43.99 -11.62
N VAL A 71 -42.93 43.06 -11.89
CA VAL A 71 -42.19 42.98 -13.15
C VAL A 71 -42.59 41.69 -13.82
N SER A 72 -43.50 41.76 -14.80
CA SER A 72 -44.02 40.58 -15.48
C SER A 72 -43.02 39.92 -16.47
N GLY A 73 -41.87 40.56 -16.69
CA GLY A 73 -40.77 40.07 -17.52
C GLY A 73 -39.44 40.08 -16.78
N ASP A 74 -38.35 40.25 -17.50
CA ASP A 74 -37.01 40.28 -16.91
C ASP A 74 -36.71 41.67 -16.33
N ALA A 75 -36.17 41.70 -15.12
CA ALA A 75 -35.61 42.90 -14.53
C ALA A 75 -34.14 43.02 -14.93
N ASP A 76 -33.80 44.07 -15.67
CA ASP A 76 -32.41 44.43 -15.98
C ASP A 76 -31.90 45.45 -14.95
N ILE A 77 -30.90 45.06 -14.17
CA ILE A 77 -30.28 45.91 -13.15
C ILE A 77 -28.88 46.25 -13.65
N ASP A 78 -28.75 47.46 -14.20
CA ASP A 78 -27.48 48.13 -14.49
C ASP A 78 -26.79 48.46 -13.16
N GLY A 79 -26.13 47.46 -12.56
CA GLY A 79 -25.37 47.61 -11.33
C GLY A 79 -25.53 46.47 -10.34
N THR A 80 -25.29 46.76 -9.06
CA THR A 80 -25.48 45.83 -7.96
C THR A 80 -26.86 45.97 -7.37
N LEU A 81 -27.58 44.85 -7.25
CA LEU A 81 -28.79 44.79 -6.45
C LEU A 81 -28.41 44.74 -4.97
N GLU A 82 -28.57 45.87 -4.27
CA GLU A 82 -28.53 45.92 -2.81
C GLU A 82 -29.93 45.65 -2.27
N ALA A 83 -30.11 44.48 -1.67
CA ALA A 83 -31.38 44.08 -1.07
C ALA A 83 -31.13 43.52 0.33
N ASP A 84 -31.88 44.01 1.31
CA ASP A 84 -31.84 43.49 2.69
C ASP A 84 -32.21 42.00 2.74
N ALA A 85 -33.15 41.58 1.87
CA ALA A 85 -33.53 40.20 1.70
C ALA A 85 -34.00 39.94 0.26
N ILE A 86 -33.50 38.87 -0.34
CA ILE A 86 -34.02 38.32 -1.59
C ILE A 86 -34.74 37.02 -1.26
N THR A 87 -35.97 36.86 -1.71
CA THR A 87 -36.75 35.62 -1.56
C THR A 87 -37.21 35.10 -2.91
N ILE A 88 -37.11 33.80 -3.15
CA ILE A 88 -37.65 33.14 -4.33
C ILE A 88 -38.80 32.24 -3.86
N GLY A 89 -40.01 32.49 -4.36
CA GLY A 89 -41.20 31.73 -3.94
C GLY A 89 -41.49 31.81 -2.43
N GLY A 90 -41.23 32.97 -1.81
CA GLY A 90 -41.47 33.21 -0.37
C GLY A 90 -40.40 32.62 0.57
N THR A 91 -39.34 32.03 0.03
CA THR A 91 -38.22 31.47 0.82
C THR A 91 -36.98 32.34 0.66
N ALA A 92 -36.34 32.71 1.77
CA ALA A 92 -35.09 33.48 1.75
C ALA A 92 -34.04 32.78 0.89
N ILE A 93 -33.42 33.50 -0.04
CA ILE A 93 -32.41 32.95 -0.94
C ILE A 93 -31.24 32.36 -0.14
N ALA A 94 -30.92 32.92 1.03
CA ALA A 94 -29.93 32.38 1.96
C ALA A 94 -30.25 30.96 2.45
N SER A 95 -31.53 30.58 2.50
CA SER A 95 -31.99 29.23 2.87
C SER A 95 -32.20 28.30 1.67
N VAL A 96 -32.50 28.85 0.48
CA VAL A 96 -32.55 28.11 -0.80
C VAL A 96 -31.15 27.88 -1.38
N LEU A 97 -30.16 28.69 -0.97
CA LEU A 97 -28.72 28.58 -1.20
C LEU A 97 -27.96 28.05 0.03
N SER A 98 -28.66 27.58 1.08
CA SER A 98 -28.03 26.67 2.05
C SER A 98 -27.49 25.38 1.40
N PRO A 99 -27.93 24.99 0.18
CA PRO A 99 -27.16 24.24 -0.81
C PRO A 99 -25.92 24.95 -1.37
N VAL A 100 -25.16 25.63 -0.51
CA VAL A 100 -23.71 25.38 -0.36
C VAL A 100 -23.45 23.94 0.16
N ALA A 101 -24.51 23.17 0.46
CA ALA A 101 -24.61 21.71 0.29
C ALA A 101 -24.68 21.22 -1.18
N GLY A 102 -24.46 22.08 -2.17
CA GLY A 102 -23.15 22.07 -2.72
C GLY A 102 -22.78 23.26 -3.60
N SER A 103 -21.63 23.82 -3.27
CA SER A 103 -20.96 24.87 -4.02
C SER A 103 -19.60 24.39 -4.50
N SER A 104 -19.48 23.50 -5.48
CA SER A 104 -18.19 22.91 -5.90
C SER A 104 -17.12 22.72 -4.79
N SER A 105 -17.37 22.41 -3.49
CA SER A 105 -18.51 22.18 -2.56
C SER A 105 -19.80 21.48 -2.96
N ILE A 106 -20.12 21.18 -4.21
CA ILE A 106 -20.83 19.94 -4.52
C ILE A 106 -19.66 18.97 -4.64
N VAL A 107 -19.62 17.82 -3.98
CA VAL A 107 -20.24 16.54 -4.39
C VAL A 107 -19.99 16.13 -5.87
N THR A 108 -19.56 17.06 -6.74
CA THR A 108 -18.89 16.91 -8.05
C THR A 108 -18.01 18.15 -8.29
N THR A 109 -16.69 17.97 -8.25
CA THR A 109 -15.66 19.00 -8.49
C THR A 109 -14.97 18.76 -9.84
N GLY A 110 -14.19 19.73 -10.34
CA GLY A 110 -13.12 19.43 -11.29
C GLY A 110 -12.03 18.58 -10.64
N ALA A 111 -10.77 18.66 -11.11
CA ALA A 111 -9.65 18.19 -10.29
C ALA A 111 -9.80 18.77 -8.86
N LEU A 112 -9.50 17.93 -7.87
CA LEU A 112 -9.45 18.35 -6.48
C LEU A 112 -7.98 18.57 -6.14
N ASP A 113 -7.48 19.73 -6.56
CA ASP A 113 -6.08 20.16 -6.46
C ASP A 113 -5.79 21.03 -5.23
N SER A 114 -6.84 21.49 -4.52
CA SER A 114 -6.75 22.11 -3.19
C SER A 114 -8.06 22.01 -2.38
N GLY A 115 -7.97 21.72 -1.08
CA GLY A 115 -9.10 21.58 -0.14
C GLY A 115 -8.90 20.47 0.92
N SER A 116 -9.70 20.47 2.00
CA SER A 116 -9.64 19.49 3.11
C SER A 116 -11.03 19.01 3.49
N ILE A 117 -11.19 17.70 3.75
CA ILE A 117 -12.37 17.14 4.43
C ILE A 117 -11.92 16.69 5.82
N THR A 118 -12.42 17.34 6.88
CA THR A 118 -11.86 17.27 8.24
C THR A 118 -12.65 16.39 9.22
N SER A 119 -13.94 16.15 8.95
CA SER A 119 -14.79 15.24 9.70
C SER A 119 -16.12 15.02 8.95
N GLY A 120 -16.82 13.91 9.18
CA GLY A 120 -18.18 13.70 8.66
C GLY A 120 -18.27 13.20 7.22
N PHE A 121 -17.16 12.76 6.63
CA PHE A 121 -17.17 12.00 5.38
C PHE A 121 -17.35 10.51 5.67
N GLY A 122 -18.09 9.83 4.80
CA GLY A 122 -18.19 8.37 4.80
C GLY A 122 -17.00 7.72 4.07
N ASN A 123 -17.17 6.48 3.63
CA ASN A 123 -16.17 5.74 2.87
C ASN A 123 -15.75 6.50 1.60
N ILE A 124 -14.44 6.46 1.31
CA ILE A 124 -13.87 6.91 0.05
C ILE A 124 -13.97 5.72 -0.93
N ASP A 125 -15.07 5.65 -1.70
CA ASP A 125 -15.29 4.66 -2.75
C ASP A 125 -14.69 5.14 -4.07
N VAL A 126 -13.58 4.52 -4.49
CA VAL A 126 -12.88 4.80 -5.74
C VAL A 126 -13.34 3.93 -6.93
N GLY A 127 -14.35 3.07 -6.76
CA GLY A 127 -14.89 2.18 -7.80
C GLY A 127 -13.89 1.12 -8.30
N SER A 128 -13.99 0.71 -9.57
CA SER A 128 -13.12 -0.29 -10.21
C SER A 128 -11.77 0.26 -10.70
N SER A 129 -11.45 1.51 -10.36
CA SER A 129 -10.11 2.05 -10.52
C SER A 129 -9.24 1.51 -9.39
N SER A 130 -7.95 1.33 -9.64
CA SER A 130 -6.99 1.33 -8.54
C SER A 130 -7.23 2.59 -7.70
N VAL A 131 -7.27 2.47 -6.37
CA VAL A 131 -6.77 3.57 -5.51
C VAL A 131 -5.35 3.74 -5.96
N THR A 132 -5.19 4.59 -6.95
CA THR A 132 -3.90 4.99 -7.48
C THR A 132 -3.44 6.07 -6.54
N ALA A 133 -3.29 5.69 -5.28
CA ALA A 133 -2.37 6.35 -4.41
C ALA A 133 -1.00 5.91 -4.91
N ASN A 134 -0.56 6.59 -5.98
CA ASN A 134 0.85 6.60 -6.35
C ASN A 134 1.72 7.02 -5.14
N GLY A 135 1.10 7.53 -4.05
CA GLY A 135 1.66 7.72 -2.71
C GLY A 135 1.07 6.93 -1.51
N GLY A 136 0.38 5.76 -1.64
CA GLY A 136 0.01 4.87 -0.50
C GLY A 136 -1.36 5.06 0.23
N VAL A 137 -1.80 4.06 1.04
CA VAL A 137 -3.06 4.04 1.83
C VAL A 137 -2.77 3.94 3.34
N VAL A 138 -3.38 4.79 4.17
CA VAL A 138 -3.32 4.70 5.65
C VAL A 138 -4.44 3.80 6.18
N VAL A 139 -4.08 2.75 6.92
CA VAL A 139 -5.00 1.69 7.39
C VAL A 139 -4.89 1.55 8.93
N ASP A 140 -5.62 2.35 9.70
CA ASP A 140 -5.64 2.33 11.18
C ASP A 140 -4.25 2.07 11.82
N ASN A 141 -3.98 0.91 12.42
CA ASN A 141 -2.69 0.59 13.05
C ASN A 141 -1.61 0.04 12.10
N ILE A 142 -1.96 -0.30 10.86
CA ILE A 142 -1.05 -0.91 9.89
C ILE A 142 -0.55 0.18 8.94
N THR A 143 0.73 0.46 9.04
CA THR A 143 1.41 1.36 8.12
C THR A 143 1.96 0.52 6.98
N ILE A 144 1.30 0.58 5.83
CA ILE A 144 1.76 -0.04 4.58
C ILE A 144 2.55 1.03 3.84
N ASP A 145 3.86 1.05 4.03
CA ASP A 145 4.76 1.97 3.33
C ASP A 145 5.46 1.26 2.15
N GLY A 146 6.21 2.02 1.36
CA GLY A 146 6.83 1.48 0.14
C GLY A 146 7.89 0.38 0.38
N THR A 147 8.28 0.11 1.63
CA THR A 147 9.40 -0.75 2.01
C THR A 147 9.08 -1.70 3.16
N GLU A 148 8.11 -1.36 4.00
CA GLU A 148 7.78 -2.03 5.25
C GLU A 148 6.26 -2.11 5.42
N ILE A 149 5.84 -3.16 6.11
CA ILE A 149 4.49 -3.33 6.61
C ILE A 149 4.64 -3.32 8.13
N ASP A 150 4.35 -2.19 8.76
CA ASP A 150 4.60 -1.94 10.16
C ASP A 150 3.32 -1.93 11.00
N LEU A 151 3.44 -2.42 12.23
CA LEU A 151 2.35 -2.50 13.20
C LEU A 151 2.81 -1.91 14.54
N SER A 152 2.05 -0.96 15.09
CA SER A 152 2.40 -0.23 16.32
C SER A 152 2.26 -1.05 17.61
N SER A 153 1.52 -2.16 17.57
CA SER A 153 1.36 -3.12 18.67
C SER A 153 0.72 -4.42 18.18
N GLY A 154 1.03 -5.54 18.81
CA GLY A 154 0.52 -6.86 18.42
C GLY A 154 1.43 -7.55 17.39
N ASP A 155 0.91 -8.59 16.74
CA ASP A 155 1.66 -9.39 15.78
C ASP A 155 1.23 -9.06 14.33
N LEU A 156 2.20 -8.90 13.44
CA LEU A 156 1.94 -8.94 12.01
C LEU A 156 1.87 -10.41 11.57
N THR A 157 0.66 -10.89 11.29
CA THR A 157 0.43 -12.24 10.78
C THR A 157 0.34 -12.23 9.26
N LEU A 158 1.27 -12.91 8.58
CA LEU A 158 1.12 -13.26 7.18
C LEU A 158 0.29 -14.55 7.09
N ASP A 159 -1.02 -14.42 7.13
CA ASP A 159 -1.95 -15.54 7.02
C ASP A 159 -2.53 -15.58 5.61
N VAL A 160 -2.04 -16.53 4.79
CA VAL A 160 -2.49 -16.72 3.41
C VAL A 160 -2.85 -18.19 3.22
N GLU A 161 -3.88 -18.46 2.41
CA GLU A 161 -4.35 -19.82 2.15
C GLU A 161 -3.43 -20.62 1.21
N GLY A 162 -2.66 -19.90 0.38
CA GLY A 162 -1.72 -20.47 -0.56
C GLY A 162 -0.29 -20.44 -0.04
N ASP A 163 0.64 -20.22 -0.95
CA ASP A 163 2.03 -20.07 -0.59
C ASP A 163 2.36 -18.61 -0.27
N ILE A 164 3.12 -18.41 0.80
CA ILE A 164 3.86 -17.16 0.98
C ILE A 164 5.10 -17.27 0.09
N ILE A 165 5.07 -16.55 -1.03
CA ILE A 165 6.22 -16.46 -1.93
C ILE A 165 7.07 -15.26 -1.51
N LEU A 166 8.22 -15.53 -0.89
CA LEU A 166 9.23 -14.53 -0.56
C LEU A 166 10.25 -14.45 -1.70
N ASP A 167 9.85 -13.81 -2.80
CA ASP A 167 10.67 -13.63 -4.01
C ASP A 167 11.46 -12.32 -3.96
N ALA A 168 12.52 -12.30 -3.14
CA ALA A 168 13.44 -11.19 -3.10
C ALA A 168 14.38 -11.25 -4.32
N LYS A 169 14.56 -10.12 -5.01
CA LYS A 169 15.66 -9.99 -6.01
C LYS A 169 17.05 -10.13 -5.37
N GLY A 170 17.15 -9.83 -4.08
CA GLY A 170 18.35 -10.07 -3.29
C GLY A 170 18.50 -11.55 -2.95
N GLN A 171 19.58 -11.87 -2.24
CA GLN A 171 19.91 -13.26 -1.96
C GLN A 171 19.36 -13.74 -0.61
N GLN A 172 18.71 -12.87 0.19
CA GLN A 172 18.44 -13.11 1.60
C GLN A 172 17.00 -12.81 2.03
N ILE A 173 16.53 -13.58 3.01
CA ILE A 173 15.43 -13.28 3.92
C ILE A 173 16.02 -13.17 5.32
N TYR A 174 15.80 -12.06 6.02
CA TYR A 174 16.39 -11.80 7.34
C TYR A 174 15.39 -12.02 8.48
N PHE A 175 15.88 -12.54 9.60
CA PHE A 175 15.17 -12.61 10.87
C PHE A 175 15.83 -11.65 11.86
N LYS A 176 15.05 -10.70 12.35
CA LYS A 176 15.53 -9.61 13.21
C LYS A 176 14.77 -9.53 14.53
N LYS A 177 15.45 -9.05 15.56
CA LYS A 177 14.88 -8.66 16.85
C LYS A 177 15.54 -7.38 17.32
N ASP A 178 14.74 -6.37 17.68
CA ASP A 178 15.20 -5.08 18.20
C ASP A 178 16.34 -4.47 17.36
N GLY A 179 16.26 -4.61 16.03
CA GLY A 179 17.23 -4.09 15.06
C GLY A 179 18.41 -5.01 14.74
N THR A 180 18.66 -6.06 15.53
CA THR A 180 19.73 -7.04 15.28
C THR A 180 19.23 -8.19 14.41
N THR A 181 19.93 -8.48 13.30
CA THR A 181 19.74 -9.75 12.58
C THR A 181 20.31 -10.87 13.43
N PHE A 182 19.45 -11.83 13.80
CA PHE A 182 19.87 -13.02 14.54
C PHE A 182 19.92 -14.28 13.67
N GLY A 183 19.29 -14.26 12.49
CA GLY A 183 19.43 -15.30 11.51
C GLY A 183 19.01 -14.85 10.13
N GLN A 184 19.38 -15.63 9.11
CA GLN A 184 18.96 -15.40 7.73
C GLN A 184 18.83 -16.71 6.97
N VAL A 185 18.02 -16.66 5.91
CA VAL A 185 17.90 -17.67 4.87
C VAL A 185 18.44 -17.07 3.59
N GLN A 186 19.37 -17.75 2.92
CA GLN A 186 20.01 -17.17 1.74
C GLN A 186 20.31 -18.14 0.60
N THR A 187 20.55 -17.56 -0.58
CA THR A 187 21.08 -18.25 -1.75
C THR A 187 22.40 -17.63 -2.18
N GLU A 188 23.46 -18.43 -2.38
CA GLU A 188 24.72 -17.90 -2.94
C GLU A 188 24.63 -17.70 -4.47
N ALA A 189 25.41 -16.77 -5.01
CA ALA A 189 25.34 -16.42 -6.44
C ALA A 189 25.77 -17.56 -7.38
N SER A 190 26.69 -18.44 -6.95
CA SER A 190 27.09 -19.65 -7.69
C SER A 190 28.05 -20.55 -6.88
N PRO A 191 27.75 -21.86 -6.73
CA PRO A 191 26.46 -22.48 -7.02
C PRO A 191 25.39 -21.92 -6.08
N SER A 192 24.14 -21.88 -6.55
CA SER A 192 23.00 -21.47 -5.73
C SER A 192 22.71 -22.52 -4.67
N SER A 193 23.46 -22.49 -3.57
CA SER A 193 23.16 -23.25 -2.37
C SER A 193 22.12 -22.49 -1.56
N PHE A 194 21.12 -23.20 -1.07
CA PHE A 194 20.18 -22.67 -0.09
C PHE A 194 20.74 -22.91 1.32
N SER A 195 20.90 -21.87 2.12
CA SER A 195 21.50 -21.97 3.46
C SER A 195 20.69 -21.23 4.53
N PHE A 196 20.82 -21.73 5.76
CA PHE A 196 20.40 -21.06 6.99
C PHE A 196 21.67 -20.62 7.72
N GLU A 197 21.70 -19.38 8.19
CA GLU A 197 22.87 -18.82 8.86
C GLU A 197 22.44 -18.15 10.17
N SER A 198 23.15 -18.47 11.24
CA SER A 198 23.13 -17.68 12.48
C SER A 198 24.16 -16.57 12.35
N THR A 199 23.71 -15.33 12.42
CA THR A 199 24.55 -14.15 12.14
C THR A 199 25.15 -13.54 13.41
N VAL A 200 24.80 -14.07 14.57
CA VAL A 200 25.36 -13.65 15.86
C VAL A 200 26.63 -14.44 16.10
N SER A 201 27.73 -13.77 16.46
CA SER A 201 28.99 -14.44 16.86
C SER A 201 28.70 -15.47 17.93
N ASP A 202 29.16 -16.70 17.72
CA ASP A 202 28.95 -17.84 18.62
C ASP A 202 27.47 -18.19 18.87
N GLY A 203 26.55 -17.67 18.03
CA GLY A 203 25.12 -17.95 18.13
C GLY A 203 24.76 -19.28 17.49
N ASP A 204 24.21 -20.21 18.27
CA ASP A 204 23.87 -21.54 17.78
C ASP A 204 22.61 -21.59 16.92
N ILE A 205 22.57 -22.57 16.01
CA ILE A 205 21.33 -22.97 15.33
C ILE A 205 20.74 -24.14 16.11
N ILE A 206 19.51 -23.97 16.63
CA ILE A 206 18.86 -24.97 17.48
C ILE A 206 17.54 -25.43 16.85
N PHE A 207 17.46 -26.73 16.54
CA PHE A 207 16.24 -27.36 16.05
C PHE A 207 15.47 -27.95 17.24
N LYS A 208 14.26 -27.42 17.47
CA LYS A 208 13.39 -27.83 18.57
C LYS A 208 12.08 -28.43 18.06
N GLY A 209 11.52 -29.35 18.85
CA GLY A 209 10.19 -29.93 18.65
C GLY A 209 9.35 -29.85 19.92
N ASN A 210 8.07 -30.19 19.82
CA ASN A 210 7.21 -30.44 20.98
C ASN A 210 7.03 -31.95 21.17
N ASP A 211 7.31 -32.45 22.36
CA ASP A 211 7.07 -33.83 22.76
C ASP A 211 6.25 -33.84 24.06
N GLY A 212 5.01 -34.35 23.99
CA GLY A 212 4.10 -34.42 25.13
C GLY A 212 3.78 -33.06 25.78
N GLY A 213 3.78 -31.96 25.02
CA GLY A 213 3.53 -30.61 25.55
C GLY A 213 4.78 -29.87 26.04
N SER A 214 5.96 -30.51 26.01
CA SER A 214 7.23 -29.89 26.37
C SER A 214 8.10 -29.61 25.15
N SER A 215 8.82 -28.49 25.14
CA SER A 215 9.82 -28.23 24.10
C SER A 215 11.06 -29.08 24.35
N ILE A 216 11.52 -29.78 23.32
CA ILE A 216 12.76 -30.56 23.31
C ILE A 216 13.71 -30.00 22.26
N THR A 217 15.01 -29.98 22.54
CA THR A 217 16.04 -29.74 21.53
C THR A 217 16.37 -31.07 20.86
N ALA A 218 16.20 -31.16 19.54
CA ALA A 218 16.52 -32.34 18.76
C ALA A 218 17.97 -32.32 18.26
N LEU A 219 18.42 -31.16 17.79
CA LEU A 219 19.75 -30.93 17.23
C LEU A 219 20.22 -29.51 17.57
N THR A 220 21.47 -29.40 18.01
CA THR A 220 22.19 -28.13 18.12
C THR A 220 23.36 -28.16 17.15
N ILE A 221 23.48 -27.11 16.33
CA ILE A 221 24.71 -26.82 15.59
C ILE A 221 25.40 -25.65 16.32
N ASP A 222 26.48 -25.96 17.01
CA ASP A 222 27.20 -25.05 17.89
C ASP A 222 28.19 -24.20 17.09
N MET A 223 27.93 -22.91 16.97
CA MET A 223 28.79 -22.01 16.19
C MET A 223 30.04 -21.59 16.97
N SER A 224 29.99 -21.65 18.31
CA SER A 224 31.15 -21.40 19.16
C SER A 224 32.20 -22.51 19.07
N GLU A 225 31.79 -23.69 18.62
CA GLU A 225 32.62 -24.89 18.41
C GLU A 225 32.71 -25.27 16.93
N ALA A 226 32.87 -24.26 16.05
CA ALA A 226 33.10 -24.42 14.61
C ALA A 226 32.06 -25.31 13.88
N GLY A 227 30.80 -25.26 14.33
CA GLY A 227 29.68 -25.99 13.73
C GLY A 227 29.48 -27.41 14.28
N SER A 228 29.97 -27.72 15.49
CA SER A 228 29.77 -29.03 16.12
C SER A 228 28.28 -29.38 16.22
N ALA A 229 27.90 -30.50 15.62
CA ALA A 229 26.52 -30.97 15.59
C ALA A 229 26.26 -31.99 16.71
N THR A 230 25.36 -31.67 17.64
CA THR A 230 24.95 -32.56 18.73
C THR A 230 23.49 -32.97 18.58
N PHE A 231 23.24 -34.26 18.38
CA PHE A 231 21.90 -34.84 18.37
C PHE A 231 21.52 -35.30 19.78
N ASN A 232 20.29 -35.00 20.22
CA ASN A 232 19.80 -35.39 21.54
C ASN A 232 19.47 -36.89 21.65
N ASN A 233 19.43 -37.63 20.54
CA ASN A 233 19.16 -39.06 20.52
C ASN A 233 19.94 -39.75 19.40
N ASN A 234 19.71 -41.05 19.23
CA ASN A 234 20.38 -41.91 18.26
C ASN A 234 20.30 -41.38 16.83
N VAL A 235 21.41 -41.51 16.10
CA VAL A 235 21.49 -41.30 14.65
C VAL A 235 21.51 -42.66 13.97
N THR A 236 20.55 -42.93 13.10
CA THR A 236 20.43 -44.23 12.39
C THR A 236 20.71 -44.07 10.90
N ALA A 237 21.49 -44.99 10.31
CA ALA A 237 21.75 -45.06 8.87
C ALA A 237 21.05 -46.28 8.24
N PHE A 238 20.61 -46.15 6.98
CA PHE A 238 19.99 -47.26 6.26
C PHE A 238 20.98 -48.41 6.04
N SER A 239 20.55 -49.64 6.33
CA SER A 239 21.34 -50.86 6.11
C SER A 239 20.50 -52.02 5.53
N ASP A 240 19.34 -51.69 4.97
CA ASP A 240 18.41 -52.66 4.36
C ASP A 240 19.05 -53.35 3.14
N GLU A 241 18.91 -54.67 3.04
CA GLU A 241 19.46 -55.48 1.94
C GLU A 241 18.94 -55.01 0.57
N ARG A 242 17.69 -54.56 0.48
CA ARG A 242 17.05 -54.14 -0.78
C ARG A 242 17.67 -52.88 -1.37
N LEU A 243 18.40 -52.11 -0.55
CA LEU A 243 19.12 -50.90 -0.97
C LEU A 243 20.59 -51.19 -1.34
N LYS A 244 20.99 -52.46 -1.34
CA LYS A 244 22.37 -52.90 -1.58
C LYS A 244 22.42 -53.82 -2.81
N SER A 245 23.53 -53.75 -3.53
CA SER A 245 23.86 -54.65 -4.63
C SER A 245 25.34 -55.02 -4.54
N ASN A 246 25.73 -56.14 -5.18
CA ASN A 246 27.12 -56.67 -5.11
C ASN A 246 27.61 -56.83 -3.66
N ILE A 247 26.79 -57.48 -2.83
CA ILE A 247 27.08 -57.69 -1.40
C ILE A 247 28.15 -58.78 -1.28
N GLU A 248 29.35 -58.39 -0.88
CA GLU A 248 30.46 -59.29 -0.60
C GLU A 248 30.89 -59.19 0.87
N THR A 249 31.41 -60.29 1.41
CA THR A 249 32.01 -60.27 2.76
C THR A 249 33.34 -59.50 2.71
N ILE A 250 33.64 -58.74 3.75
CA ILE A 250 34.89 -57.97 3.83
C ILE A 250 36.05 -58.95 4.03
N ASP A 251 36.91 -59.08 3.02
CA ASP A 251 38.12 -59.90 3.11
C ASP A 251 39.27 -59.15 3.80
N GLY A 252 40.12 -59.90 4.52
CA GLY A 252 41.31 -59.41 5.21
C GLY A 252 41.03 -58.35 6.28
N GLY A 253 39.92 -58.48 7.01
CA GLY A 253 39.50 -57.52 8.03
C GLY A 253 40.57 -57.28 9.08
N LEU A 254 41.21 -58.36 9.57
CA LEU A 254 42.25 -58.27 10.60
C LEU A 254 43.50 -57.57 10.06
N ALA A 255 43.94 -57.93 8.85
CA ALA A 255 45.10 -57.31 8.22
C ALA A 255 44.89 -55.80 7.99
N LYS A 256 43.67 -55.39 7.60
CA LYS A 256 43.30 -53.98 7.45
C LYS A 256 43.39 -53.24 8.78
N ILE A 257 42.73 -53.75 9.84
CA ILE A 257 42.74 -53.10 11.16
C ILE A 257 44.15 -53.02 11.75
N LEU A 258 44.98 -54.06 11.61
CA LEU A 258 46.37 -54.06 12.08
C LEU A 258 47.27 -53.07 11.32
N SER A 259 46.88 -52.67 10.11
CA SER A 259 47.58 -51.66 9.31
C SER A 259 47.16 -50.23 9.67
N MET A 260 46.09 -50.06 10.45
CA MET A 260 45.64 -48.75 10.92
C MET A 260 46.34 -48.36 12.22
N ARG A 261 46.48 -47.05 12.43
CA ARG A 261 47.10 -46.48 13.63
C ARG A 261 46.12 -45.58 14.36
N GLY A 262 45.82 -45.94 15.61
CA GLY A 262 45.19 -45.02 16.56
C GLY A 262 46.19 -43.96 17.02
N VAL A 263 45.77 -42.71 17.05
CA VAL A 263 46.60 -41.56 17.42
C VAL A 263 45.87 -40.70 18.45
N THR A 264 46.64 -40.03 19.30
CA THR A 264 46.18 -38.85 20.05
C THR A 264 46.68 -37.60 19.35
N TYR A 265 45.88 -36.54 19.38
CA TYR A 265 46.22 -35.27 18.75
C TYR A 265 45.50 -34.13 19.46
N THR A 266 46.02 -32.92 19.33
CA THR A 266 45.38 -31.72 19.85
C THR A 266 44.70 -30.99 18.69
N LYS A 267 43.44 -30.61 18.87
CA LYS A 267 42.68 -29.77 17.94
C LYS A 267 41.86 -28.79 18.77
N ASP A 268 41.91 -27.50 18.42
CA ASP A 268 41.19 -26.42 19.13
C ASP A 268 41.46 -26.44 20.65
N ASP A 269 42.74 -26.61 21.02
CA ASP A 269 43.24 -26.72 22.39
C ASP A 269 42.64 -27.88 23.23
N LYS A 270 41.98 -28.83 22.57
CA LYS A 270 41.43 -30.04 23.20
C LYS A 270 42.22 -31.27 22.77
N ASP A 271 42.57 -32.10 23.74
CA ASP A 271 43.16 -33.41 23.50
C ASP A 271 42.10 -34.37 22.99
N ASN A 272 42.39 -34.99 21.84
CA ASN A 272 41.49 -35.88 21.12
C ASN A 272 42.19 -37.20 20.81
N VAL A 273 41.40 -38.22 20.50
CA VAL A 273 41.85 -39.54 20.06
C VAL A 273 41.10 -39.93 18.78
N GLY A 274 41.80 -40.58 17.85
CA GLY A 274 41.19 -40.99 16.60
C GLY A 274 42.18 -41.66 15.67
N VAL A 275 41.95 -41.47 14.36
CA VAL A 275 42.79 -41.97 13.28
C VAL A 275 43.14 -40.84 12.30
N ILE A 276 44.20 -41.03 11.52
CA ILE A 276 44.58 -40.10 10.45
C ILE A 276 43.88 -40.52 9.15
N ALA A 277 43.02 -39.67 8.60
CA ALA A 277 42.19 -39.99 7.43
C ALA A 277 43.01 -40.42 6.20
N GLN A 278 44.17 -39.79 5.96
CA GLN A 278 45.10 -40.12 4.87
C GLN A 278 45.75 -41.51 5.05
N GLU A 279 45.91 -41.98 6.29
CA GLU A 279 46.41 -43.33 6.57
C GLU A 279 45.29 -44.35 6.35
N VAL A 280 44.08 -44.05 6.82
CA VAL A 280 42.90 -44.91 6.62
C VAL A 280 42.59 -45.08 5.14
N GLU A 281 42.68 -44.04 4.32
CA GLU A 281 42.37 -44.08 2.89
C GLU A 281 43.20 -45.12 2.12
N LYS A 282 44.45 -45.36 2.53
CA LYS A 282 45.34 -46.36 1.90
C LYS A 282 44.91 -47.80 2.19
N VAL A 283 44.10 -48.00 3.23
CA VAL A 283 43.72 -49.32 3.75
C VAL A 283 42.24 -49.63 3.47
N ILE A 284 41.37 -48.66 3.77
CA ILE A 284 39.91 -48.75 3.65
C ILE A 284 39.40 -47.43 3.02
N PRO A 285 39.62 -47.19 1.71
CA PRO A 285 39.22 -45.95 1.07
C PRO A 285 37.71 -45.69 1.12
N GLN A 286 36.89 -46.74 1.27
CA GLN A 286 35.43 -46.67 1.25
C GLN A 286 34.81 -45.93 2.45
N ILE A 287 35.59 -45.69 3.51
CA ILE A 287 35.14 -44.99 4.72
C ILE A 287 35.75 -43.60 4.86
N VAL A 288 36.53 -43.15 3.86
CA VAL A 288 37.11 -41.81 3.84
C VAL A 288 36.38 -40.96 2.83
N MET A 289 35.92 -39.78 3.26
CA MET A 289 35.32 -38.79 2.40
C MET A 289 36.31 -37.64 2.22
N THR A 290 36.38 -37.08 1.01
CA THR A 290 37.17 -35.89 0.70
C THR A 290 36.19 -34.77 0.37
N ALA A 291 36.23 -33.68 1.13
CA ALA A 291 35.43 -32.50 0.88
C ALA A 291 35.88 -31.79 -0.40
N ASP A 292 34.93 -31.15 -1.08
CA ASP A 292 35.20 -30.28 -2.23
C ASP A 292 35.56 -28.86 -1.74
N ASP A 293 36.61 -28.77 -0.93
CA ASP A 293 37.22 -27.53 -0.50
C ASP A 293 38.64 -27.40 -1.09
N GLU A 294 39.24 -26.21 -1.02
CA GLU A 294 40.56 -25.95 -1.60
C GLU A 294 41.65 -26.89 -1.06
N MET A 295 41.49 -27.39 0.16
CA MET A 295 42.45 -28.26 0.84
C MET A 295 42.21 -29.75 0.59
N GLY A 296 41.05 -30.12 0.03
CA GLY A 296 40.58 -31.49 -0.05
C GLY A 296 40.46 -32.14 1.34
N THR A 297 39.81 -31.46 2.29
CA THR A 297 39.74 -31.92 3.69
C THR A 297 39.15 -33.33 3.78
N LYS A 298 39.87 -34.25 4.42
CA LYS A 298 39.45 -35.65 4.56
C LYS A 298 38.77 -35.90 5.91
N SER A 299 37.67 -36.65 5.89
CA SER A 299 36.94 -37.12 7.07
C SER A 299 36.74 -38.64 7.03
N VAL A 300 36.50 -39.25 8.19
CA VAL A 300 36.34 -40.71 8.34
C VAL A 300 34.94 -41.02 8.86
N ASP A 301 34.23 -41.92 8.19
CA ASP A 301 33.00 -42.53 8.70
C ASP A 301 33.35 -43.62 9.72
N TYR A 302 33.52 -43.20 10.98
CA TYR A 302 33.84 -44.09 12.09
C TYR A 302 32.80 -45.21 12.28
N SER A 303 31.54 -44.97 11.91
CA SER A 303 30.48 -45.98 12.07
C SER A 303 30.75 -47.22 11.20
N ARG A 304 31.31 -47.04 10.00
CA ARG A 304 31.60 -48.14 9.07
C ARG A 304 32.83 -48.96 9.44
N ILE A 305 33.74 -48.44 10.27
CA ILE A 305 34.87 -49.21 10.80
C ILE A 305 34.38 -50.46 11.54
N THR A 306 33.21 -50.38 12.19
CA THR A 306 32.61 -51.50 12.91
C THR A 306 32.40 -52.74 12.02
N ALA A 307 32.05 -52.58 10.76
CA ALA A 307 31.88 -53.70 9.82
C ALA A 307 33.21 -54.43 9.56
N VAL A 308 34.32 -53.69 9.46
CA VAL A 308 35.66 -54.27 9.27
C VAL A 308 36.15 -54.92 10.56
N LEU A 309 35.87 -54.31 11.72
CA LEU A 309 36.15 -54.90 13.02
C LEU A 309 35.40 -56.22 13.23
N ILE A 310 34.16 -56.36 12.76
CA ILE A 310 33.40 -57.63 12.83
C ILE A 310 34.17 -58.75 12.12
N GLU A 311 34.62 -58.55 10.88
CA GLU A 311 35.39 -59.57 10.16
C GLU A 311 36.80 -59.76 10.74
N ALA A 312 37.44 -58.71 11.24
CA ALA A 312 38.72 -58.80 11.94
C ALA A 312 38.64 -59.70 13.19
N VAL A 313 37.57 -59.56 13.98
CA VAL A 313 37.33 -60.39 15.16
C VAL A 313 37.06 -61.84 14.74
N LYS A 314 36.26 -62.08 13.70
CA LYS A 314 36.02 -63.44 13.18
C LYS A 314 37.31 -64.11 12.71
N GLU A 315 38.15 -63.40 11.96
CA GLU A 315 39.47 -63.87 11.52
C GLU A 315 40.40 -64.16 12.71
N LEU A 316 40.45 -63.27 13.69
CA LEU A 316 41.25 -63.45 14.91
C LEU A 316 40.80 -64.67 15.70
N THR A 317 39.48 -64.83 15.91
CA THR A 317 38.89 -65.99 16.60
C THR A 317 39.29 -67.29 15.90
N LYS A 318 39.14 -67.36 14.57
CA LYS A 318 39.56 -68.54 13.79
C LYS A 318 41.04 -68.86 14.01
N ARG A 319 41.91 -67.86 14.02
CA ARG A 319 43.36 -68.06 14.25
C ARG A 319 43.66 -68.54 15.67
N VAL A 320 42.91 -68.07 16.66
CA VAL A 320 43.01 -68.55 18.06
C VAL A 320 42.58 -70.01 18.15
N GLU A 321 41.44 -70.38 17.56
CA GLU A 321 40.97 -71.76 17.52
C GLU A 321 41.97 -72.69 16.83
N GLU A 322 42.60 -72.25 15.74
CA GLU A 322 43.66 -73.00 15.05
C GLU A 322 44.94 -73.16 15.88
N LEU A 323 45.23 -72.24 16.81
CA LEU A 323 46.37 -72.31 17.71
C LEU A 323 46.09 -73.17 18.95
N GLU A 324 44.87 -73.13 19.47
CA GLU A 324 44.45 -73.93 20.63
C GLU A 324 44.27 -75.42 20.30
N ASN A 325 43.96 -75.74 19.04
CA ASN A 325 43.84 -77.12 18.56
C ASN A 325 45.16 -77.73 18.05
N LYS A 326 46.29 -77.07 18.28
CA LYS A 326 47.65 -77.58 18.02
C LYS A 326 48.33 -78.06 19.28
#